data_AF-A0AA51LRA8-F1
#
_entry.id   AF-A0AA51LRA8-F1
#
_cell.length_a   1.000
_cell.length_b   1.000
_cell.length_c   1.000
_cell.angle_alpha   90.00
_cell.angle_beta   90.00
_cell.angle_gamma   90.00
#
_symmetry.space_group_name_H-M   'P 1'
#
loop_
_entity.id
_entity.type
_entity.pdbx_description
1 polymer ?
#
loop_
_entity_poly.entity_id
_entity_poly.type
_entity_poly.pdbx_seq_one_letter_code
_entity_poly.pdbx_strand_id
1 'polypeptide(L)'
;MTDSGVDDDALVPVTVLLDREDDAHLTHTLLRAHTLASAVVTVHPTPGASTAAALADDLLLALGHSLDRAGADGASGPDSVWRAVTAWIRGDEIRHLIVLRAHRLSAAQHARLFRLRHDAGVHLVLVWHSRDPLAPRLAMPAGVRPHITDDLVALTGRLPPPRRDTPAPTDAAELPAVPDSDCATFLPAAAAALSRADYTRVAAVYHQAAETTSRRLTACGRDPDLARRMLGYLPALRSHLRTLYGTIPPGRIHYWHAAVGLSRLLGDLVADSPGRNYTLTRLRGAQAAFERHGVPLVLPPHLNHMVGVGLTTTPITEQIITRIRTQVANPAHAAALATLLFTGTTYRELNFLPRRALIGDTLVFPGTRRVDHPADLRVWVIPPPARPLLHAAALFQEARTVPTARLFADAIGPVGRLNRTARVCRARLPGLHPWREGWIRHIAALNLDPGQP
;
A
#
# COMPACT_ATOMS: atom_id res chain seq x y z
N MET A 1 13.90 -30.24 -34.09
CA MET A 1 13.15 -29.46 -35.11
C MET A 1 11.67 -29.63 -34.83
N THR A 2 11.15 -28.80 -33.93
CA THR A 2 9.72 -28.48 -33.80
C THR A 2 9.70 -27.13 -33.10
N ASP A 3 9.55 -26.14 -33.96
CA ASP A 3 9.33 -24.72 -33.71
C ASP A 3 8.10 -24.58 -32.79
N SER A 4 8.30 -23.98 -31.62
CA SER A 4 7.21 -23.54 -30.75
C SER A 4 7.32 -22.04 -30.66
N GLY A 5 6.67 -21.38 -31.62
CA GLY A 5 6.40 -19.96 -31.60
C GLY A 5 5.67 -19.62 -30.32
N VAL A 6 6.43 -19.16 -29.33
CA VAL A 6 5.90 -18.41 -28.20
C VAL A 6 5.42 -17.09 -28.81
N ASP A 7 4.12 -16.88 -28.68
CA ASP A 7 3.34 -15.74 -29.12
C ASP A 7 4.06 -14.40 -28.80
N ASP A 8 4.76 -13.85 -29.78
CA ASP A 8 5.46 -12.55 -29.71
C ASP A 8 4.46 -11.37 -29.84
N ASP A 9 3.15 -11.67 -29.86
CA ASP A 9 2.04 -10.76 -30.21
C ASP A 9 1.26 -10.23 -28.98
N ALA A 10 1.69 -10.53 -27.75
CA ALA A 10 1.01 -10.12 -26.51
C ALA A 10 1.57 -8.84 -25.85
N LEU A 11 2.46 -8.10 -26.51
CA LEU A 11 3.05 -6.88 -25.94
C LEU A 11 2.14 -5.65 -26.20
N VAL A 12 1.69 -5.00 -25.13
CA VAL A 12 0.83 -3.78 -25.14
C VAL A 12 1.28 -2.78 -26.23
N PRO A 13 0.42 -2.28 -27.13
CA PRO A 13 0.86 -1.56 -28.34
C PRO A 13 1.67 -0.27 -28.04
N VAL A 14 2.49 0.16 -29.01
CA VAL A 14 3.08 1.51 -29.06
C VAL A 14 2.30 2.34 -30.08
N THR A 15 1.84 3.52 -29.69
CA THR A 15 1.22 4.46 -30.63
C THR A 15 2.15 5.65 -30.88
N VAL A 16 2.30 6.06 -32.14
CA VAL A 16 2.97 7.30 -32.51
C VAL A 16 1.92 8.24 -33.09
N LEU A 17 1.65 9.33 -32.37
CA LEU A 17 0.72 10.37 -32.80
C LEU A 17 1.51 11.47 -33.54
N LEU A 18 1.24 11.67 -34.82
CA LEU A 18 1.91 12.68 -35.64
C LEU A 18 1.22 14.03 -35.45
N ASP A 19 2.00 15.06 -35.10
CA ASP A 19 1.55 16.45 -35.00
C ASP A 19 2.50 17.34 -35.82
N ARG A 20 2.32 17.34 -37.14
CA ARG A 20 3.27 17.97 -38.07
C ARG A 20 3.38 19.49 -37.89
N GLU A 21 2.35 20.12 -37.33
CA GLU A 21 2.24 21.57 -37.21
C GLU A 21 2.52 22.08 -35.78
N ASP A 22 2.84 21.19 -34.83
CA ASP A 22 2.96 21.52 -33.40
C ASP A 22 1.69 22.22 -32.89
N ASP A 23 0.53 21.61 -33.15
CA ASP A 23 -0.79 22.16 -32.81
C ASP A 23 -0.96 22.28 -31.29
N ALA A 24 -1.14 23.52 -30.84
CA ALA A 24 -1.41 23.85 -29.45
C ALA A 24 -2.70 23.16 -28.93
N HIS A 25 -3.71 22.97 -29.77
CA HIS A 25 -4.96 22.31 -29.39
C HIS A 25 -4.73 20.84 -29.03
N LEU A 26 -3.91 20.13 -29.82
CA LEU A 26 -3.53 18.74 -29.56
C LEU A 26 -2.79 18.63 -28.22
N THR A 27 -1.78 19.47 -28.02
CA THR A 27 -1.01 19.50 -26.76
C THR A 27 -1.93 19.76 -25.56
N HIS A 28 -2.81 20.75 -25.66
CA HIS A 28 -3.73 21.10 -24.57
C HIS A 28 -4.73 19.97 -24.28
N THR A 29 -5.20 19.27 -25.31
CA THR A 29 -6.11 18.13 -25.15
C THR A 29 -5.45 16.97 -24.42
N LEU A 30 -4.21 16.61 -24.78
CA LEU A 30 -3.46 15.54 -24.12
C LEU A 30 -3.04 15.89 -22.69
N LEU A 31 -2.72 17.16 -22.43
CA LEU A 31 -2.48 17.64 -21.07
C LEU A 31 -3.75 17.59 -20.21
N ARG A 32 -4.92 17.92 -20.77
CA ARG A 32 -6.22 17.79 -20.07
C ARG A 32 -6.61 16.34 -19.81
N ALA A 33 -6.14 15.40 -20.62
CA ALA A 33 -6.35 13.96 -20.41
C ALA A 33 -5.49 13.39 -19.28
N HIS A 34 -4.49 14.13 -18.77
CA HIS A 34 -3.66 13.70 -17.65
C HIS A 34 -4.49 13.53 -16.38
N THR A 35 -4.61 12.30 -15.88
CA THR A 35 -5.26 12.00 -14.59
C THR A 35 -4.84 10.62 -14.08
N LEU A 36 -4.20 10.59 -12.91
CA LEU A 36 -3.81 9.34 -12.25
C LEU A 36 -5.02 8.47 -11.92
N ALA A 37 -6.15 9.07 -11.51
CA ALA A 37 -7.39 8.36 -11.18
C ALA A 37 -7.97 7.57 -12.37
N SER A 38 -7.60 7.95 -13.59
CA SER A 38 -8.04 7.28 -14.83
C SER A 38 -6.88 6.54 -15.52
N ALA A 39 -5.78 6.34 -14.80
CA ALA A 39 -4.60 5.61 -15.26
C ALA A 39 -3.93 6.21 -16.51
N VAL A 40 -3.99 7.54 -16.67
CA VAL A 40 -3.37 8.27 -17.79
C VAL A 40 -2.36 9.28 -17.26
N VAL A 41 -1.11 9.14 -17.69
CA VAL A 41 -0.03 10.09 -17.39
C VAL A 41 0.46 10.71 -18.69
N THR A 42 0.30 12.02 -18.81
CA THR A 42 0.95 12.83 -19.86
C THR A 42 2.17 13.52 -19.28
N VAL A 43 3.34 13.35 -19.91
CA VAL A 43 4.58 14.03 -19.56
C VAL A 43 4.99 14.97 -20.69
N HIS A 44 5.41 16.18 -20.32
CA HIS A 44 6.08 17.10 -21.23
C HIS A 44 7.56 17.15 -20.84
N PRO A 45 8.46 16.42 -21.55
CA PRO A 45 9.87 16.41 -21.22
C PRO A 45 10.47 17.83 -21.17
N THR A 46 11.38 18.06 -20.23
CA THR A 46 12.06 19.34 -20.06
C THR A 46 12.90 19.65 -21.31
N PRO A 47 12.67 20.81 -21.97
CA PRO A 47 13.41 21.16 -23.19
C PRO A 47 14.93 21.18 -22.98
N GLY A 48 15.68 20.57 -23.90
CA GLY A 48 17.14 20.54 -23.86
C GLY A 48 17.76 19.51 -22.89
N ALA A 49 16.95 18.86 -22.04
CA ALA A 49 17.41 17.80 -21.18
C ALA A 49 17.55 16.47 -21.96
N SER A 50 18.78 16.12 -22.33
CA SER A 50 19.06 14.95 -23.20
C SER A 50 19.37 13.66 -22.45
N THR A 51 19.49 13.72 -21.12
CA THR A 51 19.85 12.56 -20.30
C THR A 51 18.61 11.72 -19.98
N ALA A 52 18.81 10.40 -19.88
CA ALA A 52 17.76 9.49 -19.45
C ALA A 52 17.32 9.74 -17.99
N ALA A 53 18.20 10.27 -17.14
CA ALA A 53 17.87 10.61 -15.76
C ALA A 53 16.87 11.78 -15.70
N ALA A 54 17.11 12.84 -16.49
CA ALA A 54 16.20 13.99 -16.54
C ALA A 54 14.80 13.61 -17.03
N LEU A 55 14.68 12.67 -17.98
CA LEU A 55 13.37 12.16 -18.39
C LEU A 55 12.68 11.37 -17.26
N ALA A 56 13.43 10.63 -16.45
CA ALA A 56 12.85 9.93 -15.30
C ALA A 56 12.35 10.91 -14.24
N ASP A 57 13.08 12.01 -14.03
CA ASP A 57 12.67 13.12 -13.17
C ASP A 57 11.37 13.77 -13.69
N ASP A 58 11.28 14.08 -14.98
CA ASP A 58 10.05 14.59 -15.62
C ASP A 58 8.86 13.62 -15.44
N LEU A 59 9.10 12.32 -15.52
CA LEU A 59 8.09 11.28 -15.30
C LEU A 59 7.64 11.24 -13.83
N LEU A 60 8.55 11.36 -12.87
CA LEU A 60 8.19 11.42 -11.45
C LEU A 60 7.37 12.68 -11.13
N LEU A 61 7.72 13.83 -11.72
CA LEU A 61 6.93 15.06 -11.62
C LEU A 61 5.53 14.85 -12.19
N ALA A 62 5.41 14.22 -13.36
CA ALA A 62 4.12 13.89 -13.97
C ALA A 62 3.31 12.90 -13.11
N LEU A 63 3.96 11.98 -12.40
CA LEU A 63 3.31 11.09 -11.43
C LEU A 63 2.89 11.78 -10.12
N GLY A 64 3.16 13.09 -9.99
CA GLY A 64 2.80 13.95 -8.86
C GLY A 64 3.84 14.00 -7.74
N HIS A 65 5.08 13.54 -7.98
CA HIS A 65 6.14 13.57 -6.97
C HIS A 65 6.97 14.86 -7.04
N SER A 66 7.36 15.39 -5.88
CA SER A 66 8.37 16.43 -5.73
C SER A 66 9.77 15.80 -5.76
N LEU A 67 10.67 16.48 -6.46
CA LEU A 67 12.08 16.11 -6.59
C LEU A 67 13.00 16.94 -5.69
N ASP A 68 12.45 17.70 -4.74
CA ASP A 68 13.24 18.40 -3.74
C ASP A 68 14.18 17.44 -2.99
N ARG A 69 15.25 17.95 -2.36
CA ARG A 69 16.24 17.11 -1.63
C ARG A 69 15.63 16.07 -0.68
N ALA A 70 14.46 16.36 -0.09
CA ALA A 70 13.73 15.43 0.77
C ALA A 70 12.97 14.33 0.00
N GLY A 71 12.52 14.60 -1.23
CA GLY A 71 11.87 13.65 -2.12
C GLY A 71 12.83 12.76 -2.89
N ALA A 72 14.03 13.27 -3.20
CA ALA A 72 15.12 12.52 -3.84
C ALA A 72 15.89 11.60 -2.87
N ASP A 73 15.69 11.76 -1.55
CA ASP A 73 16.38 10.99 -0.52
C ASP A 73 16.11 9.48 -0.67
N GLY A 74 17.17 8.69 -0.87
CA GLY A 74 17.10 7.22 -1.02
C GLY A 74 16.95 6.71 -2.45
N ALA A 75 16.57 7.56 -3.42
CA ALA A 75 16.63 7.23 -4.86
C ALA A 75 18.00 7.62 -5.44
N SER A 76 19.08 7.08 -4.89
CA SER A 76 20.43 7.47 -5.32
C SER A 76 20.85 6.72 -6.58
N GLY A 77 21.00 7.44 -7.69
CA GLY A 77 21.52 6.95 -8.96
C GLY A 77 20.46 6.78 -10.06
N PRO A 78 20.84 6.91 -11.35
CA PRO A 78 19.90 6.95 -12.47
C PRO A 78 19.03 5.70 -12.61
N ASP A 79 19.57 4.51 -12.33
CA ASP A 79 18.78 3.27 -12.36
C ASP A 79 17.78 3.18 -11.19
N SER A 80 18.06 3.84 -10.07
CA SER A 80 17.15 3.91 -8.92
C SER A 80 15.92 4.75 -9.25
N VAL A 81 16.11 5.88 -9.95
CA VAL A 81 15.01 6.77 -10.37
C VAL A 81 14.09 6.06 -11.37
N TRP A 82 14.65 5.39 -12.39
CA TRP A 82 13.84 4.59 -13.32
C TRP A 82 13.08 3.45 -12.64
N ARG A 83 13.69 2.77 -11.67
CA ARG A 83 12.98 1.75 -10.88
C ARG A 83 11.83 2.34 -10.07
N ALA A 84 11.99 3.55 -9.54
CA ALA A 84 10.92 4.26 -8.85
C ALA A 84 9.76 4.57 -9.81
N VAL A 85 10.06 5.09 -11.01
CA VAL A 85 9.07 5.32 -12.07
C VAL A 85 8.30 4.04 -12.40
N THR A 86 9.00 2.92 -12.66
CA THR A 86 8.35 1.63 -12.94
C THR A 86 7.46 1.17 -11.79
N ALA A 87 7.94 1.30 -10.56
CA ALA A 87 7.20 0.90 -9.37
C ALA A 87 5.94 1.73 -9.14
N TRP A 88 5.99 3.05 -9.39
CA TRP A 88 4.81 3.92 -9.28
C TRP A 88 3.81 3.67 -10.41
N ILE A 89 4.26 3.55 -11.65
CA ILE A 89 3.37 3.22 -12.79
C ILE A 89 2.61 1.92 -12.53
N ARG A 90 3.30 0.88 -12.06
CA ARG A 90 2.65 -0.39 -11.72
C ARG A 90 1.82 -0.31 -10.44
N GLY A 91 2.28 0.44 -9.44
CA GLY A 91 1.61 0.60 -8.16
C GLY A 91 0.29 1.36 -8.24
N ASP A 92 0.23 2.36 -9.14
CA ASP A 92 -0.97 3.17 -9.42
C ASP A 92 -1.79 2.61 -10.60
N GLU A 93 -1.38 1.46 -11.13
CA GLU A 93 -2.02 0.80 -12.27
C GLU A 93 -2.16 1.71 -13.51
N ILE A 94 -1.15 2.56 -13.77
CA ILE A 94 -1.13 3.44 -14.94
C ILE A 94 -1.14 2.60 -16.22
N ARG A 95 -2.10 2.88 -17.10
CA ARG A 95 -2.36 2.13 -18.34
C ARG A 95 -1.87 2.86 -19.58
N HIS A 96 -1.83 4.19 -19.54
CA HIS A 96 -1.41 5.03 -20.66
C HIS A 96 -0.32 6.00 -20.22
N LEU A 97 0.82 5.96 -20.92
CA LEU A 97 1.90 6.92 -20.78
C LEU A 97 2.05 7.70 -22.09
N ILE A 98 1.70 8.98 -22.05
CA ILE A 98 1.75 9.90 -23.19
C ILE A 98 2.98 10.79 -23.03
N VAL A 99 3.89 10.73 -24.00
CA VAL A 99 5.14 11.52 -23.99
C VAL A 99 5.07 12.56 -25.10
N LEU A 100 4.91 13.82 -24.70
CA LEU A 100 4.91 14.95 -25.63
C LEU A 100 6.31 15.21 -26.18
N ARG A 101 6.38 15.82 -27.37
CA ARG A 101 7.66 16.20 -28.01
C ARG A 101 8.67 15.05 -28.09
N ALA A 102 8.19 13.83 -28.33
CA ALA A 102 9.01 12.62 -28.38
C ALA A 102 10.12 12.67 -29.45
N HIS A 103 9.95 13.51 -30.47
CA HIS A 103 10.94 13.78 -31.52
C HIS A 103 12.22 14.48 -31.03
N ARG A 104 12.19 15.09 -29.83
CA ARG A 104 13.36 15.76 -29.23
C ARG A 104 14.14 14.86 -28.28
N LEU A 105 13.64 13.66 -28.01
CA LEU A 105 14.29 12.74 -27.09
C LEU A 105 15.51 12.08 -27.77
N SER A 106 16.54 11.82 -26.96
CA SER A 106 17.70 11.06 -27.40
C SER A 106 17.36 9.57 -27.57
N ALA A 107 18.17 8.84 -28.34
CA ALA A 107 18.01 7.39 -28.49
C ALA A 107 18.06 6.64 -27.15
N ALA A 108 18.85 7.13 -26.18
CA ALA A 108 18.92 6.58 -24.84
C ALA A 108 17.60 6.77 -24.05
N GLN A 109 16.93 7.91 -24.23
CA GLN A 109 15.62 8.20 -23.65
C GLN A 109 14.54 7.31 -24.26
N HIS A 110 14.50 7.16 -25.59
CA HIS A 110 13.58 6.22 -26.26
C HIS A 110 13.79 4.78 -25.77
N ALA A 111 15.04 4.31 -25.71
CA ALA A 111 15.35 2.96 -25.24
C ALA A 111 14.84 2.71 -23.80
N ARG A 112 14.93 3.72 -22.92
CA ARG A 112 14.38 3.62 -21.57
C ARG A 112 12.85 3.61 -21.53
N LEU A 113 12.18 4.40 -22.37
CA LEU A 113 10.71 4.36 -22.48
C LEU A 113 10.21 3.00 -22.99
N PHE A 114 10.89 2.38 -23.96
CA PHE A 114 10.52 1.04 -24.44
C PHE A 114 10.73 -0.04 -23.38
N ARG A 115 11.81 0.06 -22.59
CA ARG A 115 12.02 -0.82 -21.44
C ARG A 115 10.93 -0.62 -20.39
N LEU A 116 10.58 0.63 -20.08
CA LEU A 116 9.50 0.94 -19.14
C LEU A 116 8.16 0.36 -19.61
N ARG A 117 7.82 0.48 -20.90
CA ARG A 117 6.64 -0.18 -21.50
C ARG A 117 6.65 -1.67 -21.22
N HIS A 118 7.76 -2.34 -21.50
CA HIS A 118 7.89 -3.77 -21.32
C HIS A 118 7.75 -4.17 -19.84
N ASP A 119 8.46 -3.49 -18.94
CA ASP A 119 8.54 -3.86 -17.53
C ASP A 119 7.28 -3.50 -16.74
N ALA A 120 6.53 -2.47 -17.17
CA ALA A 120 5.32 -2.00 -16.52
C ALA A 120 4.02 -2.40 -17.22
N GLY A 121 4.08 -2.87 -18.48
CA GLY A 121 2.89 -3.21 -19.27
C GLY A 121 2.03 -1.99 -19.62
N VAL A 122 2.64 -0.82 -19.79
CA VAL A 122 1.92 0.44 -20.09
C VAL A 122 1.81 0.68 -21.60
N HIS A 123 0.67 1.17 -22.07
CA HIS A 123 0.51 1.65 -23.45
C HIS A 123 1.29 2.96 -23.61
N LEU A 124 2.39 2.90 -24.36
CA LEU A 124 3.23 4.03 -24.66
C LEU A 124 2.72 4.78 -25.89
N VAL A 125 2.40 6.07 -25.71
CA VAL A 125 2.01 7.00 -26.78
C VAL A 125 3.11 8.06 -26.94
N LEU A 126 3.73 8.10 -28.11
CA LEU A 126 4.78 9.07 -28.45
C LEU A 126 4.19 10.14 -29.36
N VAL A 127 4.19 11.40 -28.91
CA VAL A 127 3.67 12.50 -29.72
C VAL A 127 4.80 13.18 -30.48
N TRP A 128 4.71 13.15 -31.80
CA TRP A 128 5.76 13.57 -32.72
C TRP A 128 5.44 14.92 -33.34
N HIS A 129 5.77 16.00 -32.62
CA HIS A 129 5.56 17.38 -33.09
C HIS A 129 6.61 17.86 -34.11
N SER A 130 6.73 17.16 -35.24
CA SER A 130 7.70 17.49 -36.28
C SER A 130 7.27 16.94 -37.63
N ARG A 131 7.65 17.65 -38.70
CA ARG A 131 7.56 17.18 -40.09
C ARG A 131 8.68 16.21 -40.46
N ASP A 132 9.71 16.09 -39.62
CA ASP A 132 10.85 15.23 -39.87
C ASP A 132 10.44 13.75 -39.85
N PRO A 133 11.04 12.92 -40.72
CA PRO A 133 10.71 11.51 -40.80
C PRO A 133 11.02 10.80 -39.48
N LEU A 134 10.15 9.85 -39.10
CA LEU A 134 10.29 9.06 -37.87
C LEU A 134 11.61 8.28 -37.87
N ALA A 135 11.93 7.61 -38.97
CA ALA A 135 13.24 7.01 -39.20
C ALA A 135 14.19 8.07 -39.79
N PRO A 136 15.46 8.11 -39.36
CA PRO A 136 16.15 7.21 -38.42
C PRO A 136 16.04 7.63 -36.93
N ARG A 137 15.27 8.68 -36.62
CA ARG A 137 15.24 9.30 -35.28
C ARG A 137 14.57 8.46 -34.18
N LEU A 138 13.68 7.57 -34.56
CA LEU A 138 13.03 6.59 -33.68
C LEU A 138 13.40 5.19 -34.15
N ALA A 139 14.36 4.58 -33.47
CA ALA A 139 14.68 3.17 -33.67
C ALA A 139 13.73 2.32 -32.83
N MET A 140 12.88 1.52 -33.49
CA MET A 140 11.99 0.60 -32.79
C MET A 140 12.74 -0.64 -32.31
N PRO A 141 12.41 -1.16 -31.12
CA PRO A 141 12.88 -2.48 -30.70
C PRO A 141 12.46 -3.54 -31.73
N ALA A 142 13.28 -4.57 -31.91
CA ALA A 142 12.95 -5.70 -32.77
C ALA A 142 11.60 -6.31 -32.35
N GLY A 143 10.76 -6.67 -33.33
CA GLY A 143 9.43 -7.23 -33.10
C GLY A 143 8.33 -6.20 -32.77
N VAL A 144 8.67 -4.96 -32.40
CA VAL A 144 7.66 -3.94 -32.05
C VAL A 144 7.24 -3.13 -33.27
N ARG A 145 5.97 -3.28 -33.68
CA ARG A 145 5.35 -2.45 -34.72
C ARG A 145 4.53 -1.32 -34.09
N PRO A 146 4.86 -0.04 -34.34
CA PRO A 146 4.01 1.06 -33.89
C PRO A 146 2.71 1.12 -34.67
N HIS A 147 1.64 1.50 -33.98
CA HIS A 147 0.47 2.09 -34.61
C HIS A 147 0.74 3.58 -34.84
N ILE A 148 0.84 4.01 -36.10
CA ILE A 148 1.06 5.41 -36.47
C ILE A 148 -0.29 6.02 -36.85
N THR A 149 -0.61 7.18 -36.28
CA THR A 149 -1.87 7.89 -36.55
C THR A 149 -1.67 9.41 -36.41
N ASP A 150 -2.51 10.20 -37.06
CA ASP A 150 -2.70 11.64 -36.83
C ASP A 150 -4.09 11.94 -36.22
N ASP A 151 -4.89 10.91 -35.95
CA ASP A 151 -6.24 11.02 -35.39
C ASP A 151 -6.22 11.13 -33.86
N LEU A 152 -6.23 12.39 -33.38
CA LEU A 152 -6.35 12.72 -31.96
C LEU A 152 -7.68 12.24 -31.35
N VAL A 153 -8.77 12.24 -32.12
CA VAL A 153 -10.10 11.87 -31.62
C VAL A 153 -10.16 10.37 -31.38
N ALA A 154 -9.66 9.55 -32.29
CA ALA A 154 -9.56 8.10 -32.10
C ALA A 154 -8.63 7.74 -30.93
N LEU A 155 -7.52 8.46 -30.75
CA LEU A 155 -6.63 8.25 -29.62
C LEU A 155 -7.32 8.56 -28.29
N THR A 156 -7.92 9.74 -28.17
CA THR A 156 -8.56 10.19 -26.93
C THR A 156 -9.83 9.40 -26.60
N GLY A 157 -10.56 8.93 -27.62
CA GLY A 157 -11.70 8.03 -27.46
C GLY A 157 -11.34 6.64 -26.92
N ARG A 158 -10.07 6.22 -27.01
CA ARG A 158 -9.56 4.97 -26.43
C ARG A 158 -9.04 5.16 -24.99
N LEU A 159 -8.87 6.40 -24.53
CA LEU A 159 -8.45 6.66 -23.15
C LEU A 159 -9.63 6.43 -22.19
N PRO A 160 -9.39 5.92 -20.98
CA PRO A 160 -10.43 5.79 -19.98
C PRO A 160 -11.05 7.16 -19.68
N PRO A 161 -12.38 7.26 -19.54
CA PRO A 161 -13.00 8.51 -19.16
C PRO A 161 -12.51 8.92 -17.76
N PRO A 162 -12.42 10.24 -17.48
CA PRO A 162 -12.01 10.72 -16.17
C PRO A 162 -12.90 10.13 -15.09
N ARG A 163 -12.34 9.32 -14.19
CA ARG A 163 -13.06 8.86 -12.99
C ARG A 163 -13.36 10.10 -12.15
N ARG A 164 -14.63 10.35 -11.85
CA ARG A 164 -15.00 11.34 -10.84
C ARG A 164 -14.50 10.82 -9.50
N ASP A 165 -13.58 11.56 -8.89
CA ASP A 165 -13.15 11.29 -7.52
C ASP A 165 -14.40 11.26 -6.64
N THR A 166 -14.70 10.10 -6.08
CA THR A 166 -15.68 10.04 -4.99
C THR A 166 -14.99 10.68 -3.80
N PRO A 167 -15.56 11.74 -3.19
CA PRO A 167 -14.94 12.37 -2.04
C PRO A 167 -14.61 11.31 -1.00
N ALA A 168 -13.32 11.17 -0.67
CA ALA A 168 -12.91 10.36 0.46
C ALA A 168 -13.63 10.89 1.71
N PRO A 169 -14.20 10.03 2.57
CA PRO A 169 -14.79 10.47 3.82
C PRO A 169 -13.74 11.24 4.60
N THR A 170 -13.91 12.56 4.62
CA THR A 170 -13.03 13.53 5.24
C THR A 170 -13.26 13.46 6.74
N ASP A 171 -12.17 13.48 7.53
CA ASP A 171 -12.11 13.63 8.99
C ASP A 171 -13.36 13.16 9.75
N ALA A 172 -13.45 11.85 9.98
CA ALA A 172 -14.38 11.34 10.98
C ALA A 172 -14.05 12.02 12.32
N ALA A 173 -14.95 12.87 12.81
CA ALA A 173 -14.78 13.60 14.06
C ALA A 173 -14.37 12.64 15.19
N GLU A 174 -13.42 13.08 16.02
CA GLU A 174 -12.89 12.28 17.12
C GLU A 174 -14.03 11.81 18.04
N LEU A 175 -13.97 10.55 18.48
CA LEU A 175 -14.91 10.05 19.49
C LEU A 175 -14.49 10.56 20.87
N PRO A 176 -15.45 10.87 21.75
CA PRO A 176 -15.17 11.22 23.14
C PRO A 176 -14.42 10.10 23.86
N ALA A 177 -13.80 10.42 25.00
CA ALA A 177 -13.17 9.43 25.86
C ALA A 177 -14.20 8.37 26.29
N VAL A 178 -13.86 7.10 26.10
CA VAL A 178 -14.74 5.96 26.43
C VAL A 178 -14.31 5.28 27.74
N PRO A 179 -15.24 4.65 28.49
CA PRO A 179 -14.91 3.95 29.72
C PRO A 179 -13.94 2.78 29.53
N ASP A 180 -13.18 2.44 30.57
CA ASP A 180 -12.32 1.23 30.63
C ASP A 180 -13.08 0.01 31.18
N SER A 181 -14.34 -0.13 30.78
CA SER A 181 -15.21 -1.21 31.22
C SER A 181 -15.07 -2.43 30.29
N ASP A 182 -15.45 -3.61 30.78
CA ASP A 182 -15.58 -4.82 29.95
C ASP A 182 -16.70 -4.68 28.91
N CYS A 183 -16.79 -5.61 27.96
CA CYS A 183 -17.80 -5.56 26.90
C CYS A 183 -19.25 -5.58 27.40
N ALA A 184 -19.54 -6.26 28.51
CA ALA A 184 -20.88 -6.41 29.06
C ALA A 184 -21.38 -5.10 29.68
N THR A 185 -20.49 -4.33 30.29
CA THR A 185 -20.80 -3.07 30.98
C THR A 185 -20.42 -1.82 30.19
N PHE A 186 -19.73 -1.97 29.04
CA PHE A 186 -19.24 -0.85 28.22
C PHE A 186 -20.33 0.15 27.80
N LEU A 187 -21.42 -0.31 27.17
CA LEU A 187 -22.49 0.58 26.73
C LEU A 187 -23.26 1.22 27.90
N PRO A 188 -23.63 0.48 28.98
CA PRO A 188 -24.18 1.09 30.19
C PRO A 188 -23.26 2.16 30.80
N ALA A 189 -21.97 1.88 30.93
CA ALA A 189 -20.99 2.82 31.46
C ALA A 189 -20.84 4.05 30.56
N ALA A 190 -20.84 3.87 29.24
CA ALA A 190 -20.79 4.98 28.28
C ALA A 190 -22.05 5.84 28.33
N ALA A 191 -23.23 5.23 28.50
CA ALA A 191 -24.49 5.95 28.66
C ALA A 191 -24.52 6.80 29.94
N ALA A 192 -23.90 6.32 31.02
CA ALA A 192 -23.79 7.07 32.27
C ALA A 192 -22.76 8.21 32.21
N ALA A 193 -21.70 8.07 31.40
CA ALA A 193 -20.58 9.00 31.36
C ALA A 193 -20.66 10.07 30.26
N LEU A 194 -21.41 9.82 29.18
CA LEU A 194 -21.40 10.66 27.97
C LEU A 194 -22.69 11.44 27.77
N SER A 195 -22.60 12.55 27.01
CA SER A 195 -23.78 13.23 26.49
C SER A 195 -24.59 12.29 25.58
N ARG A 196 -25.90 12.53 25.42
CA ARG A 196 -26.75 11.69 24.55
C ARG A 196 -26.23 11.62 23.11
N ALA A 197 -25.74 12.74 22.57
CA ALA A 197 -25.18 12.79 21.22
C ALA A 197 -23.91 11.96 21.09
N ASP A 198 -23.02 12.07 22.06
CA ASP A 198 -21.76 11.33 22.14
C ASP A 198 -21.96 9.83 22.35
N TYR A 199 -22.86 9.46 23.26
CA TYR A 199 -23.27 8.07 23.46
C TYR A 199 -23.81 7.47 22.16
N THR A 200 -24.67 8.20 21.43
CA THR A 200 -25.23 7.71 20.15
C THR A 200 -24.12 7.41 19.14
N ARG A 201 -23.09 8.26 19.05
CA ARG A 201 -21.92 8.03 18.18
C ARG A 201 -21.10 6.82 18.61
N VAL A 202 -20.83 6.68 19.92
CA VAL A 202 -20.09 5.52 20.47
C VAL A 202 -20.86 4.23 20.25
N ALA A 203 -22.16 4.21 20.56
CA ALA A 203 -23.03 3.05 20.37
C ALA A 203 -23.11 2.63 18.90
N ALA A 204 -23.21 3.58 17.97
CA ALA A 204 -23.20 3.29 16.53
C ALA A 204 -21.92 2.57 16.09
N VAL A 205 -20.75 3.06 16.53
CA VAL A 205 -19.45 2.42 16.23
C VAL A 205 -19.34 1.04 16.87
N TYR A 206 -19.79 0.89 18.12
CA TYR A 206 -19.82 -0.40 18.83
C TYR A 206 -20.66 -1.43 18.07
N HIS A 207 -21.90 -1.08 17.72
CA HIS A 207 -22.82 -1.97 17.03
C HIS A 207 -22.35 -2.31 15.62
N GLN A 208 -21.81 -1.34 14.87
CA GLN A 208 -21.22 -1.58 13.56
C GLN A 208 -20.06 -2.59 13.63
N ALA A 209 -19.21 -2.47 14.64
CA ALA A 209 -18.09 -3.39 14.85
C ALA A 209 -18.56 -4.79 15.27
N ALA A 210 -19.56 -4.87 16.15
CA ALA A 210 -20.17 -6.12 16.57
C ALA A 210 -20.83 -6.85 15.38
N GLU A 211 -21.56 -6.12 14.53
CA GLU A 211 -22.22 -6.68 13.35
C GLU A 211 -21.19 -7.12 12.29
N THR A 212 -20.18 -6.29 12.04
CA THR A 212 -19.09 -6.64 11.11
C THR A 212 -18.35 -7.89 11.57
N THR A 213 -18.04 -7.99 12.87
CA THR A 213 -17.43 -9.19 13.45
C THR A 213 -18.35 -10.41 13.36
N SER A 214 -19.65 -10.26 13.60
CA SER A 214 -20.61 -11.38 13.55
C SER A 214 -20.79 -11.91 12.12
N ARG A 215 -20.94 -11.02 11.14
CA ARG A 215 -20.98 -11.39 9.70
C ARG A 215 -19.72 -12.14 9.29
N ARG A 216 -18.57 -11.65 9.74
CA ARG A 216 -17.26 -12.28 9.55
C ARG A 216 -17.21 -13.70 10.14
N LEU A 217 -17.52 -13.85 11.43
CA LEU A 217 -17.51 -15.16 12.09
C LEU A 217 -18.47 -16.16 11.42
N THR A 218 -19.59 -15.67 10.89
CA THR A 218 -20.58 -16.47 10.16
C THR A 218 -20.10 -16.88 8.76
N ALA A 219 -19.45 -15.96 8.03
CA ALA A 219 -18.95 -16.21 6.67
C ALA A 219 -17.86 -17.30 6.63
N CYS A 220 -17.11 -17.49 7.71
CA CYS A 220 -16.11 -18.56 7.84
C CYS A 220 -16.71 -19.93 8.18
N GLY A 221 -18.04 -20.04 8.17
CA GLY A 221 -18.77 -21.27 8.44
C GLY A 221 -19.10 -21.47 9.92
N ARG A 222 -19.91 -22.50 10.19
CA ARG A 222 -20.31 -22.90 11.55
C ARG A 222 -19.41 -23.98 12.16
N ASP A 223 -18.25 -24.24 11.55
CA ASP A 223 -17.32 -25.28 12.03
C ASP A 223 -17.03 -25.06 13.52
N PRO A 224 -17.25 -26.02 14.44
CA PRO A 224 -16.99 -25.82 15.85
C PRO A 224 -15.52 -25.42 16.13
N ASP A 225 -14.60 -25.76 15.23
CA ASP A 225 -13.19 -25.38 15.31
C ASP A 225 -12.96 -23.93 14.86
N LEU A 226 -12.73 -23.05 15.83
CA LEU A 226 -12.37 -21.66 15.61
C LEU A 226 -11.07 -21.54 14.78
N ALA A 227 -10.12 -22.45 14.91
CA ALA A 227 -8.87 -22.40 14.15
C ALA A 227 -9.12 -22.54 12.65
N ARG A 228 -10.04 -23.42 12.26
CA ARG A 228 -10.46 -23.58 10.87
C ARG A 228 -11.24 -22.37 10.35
N ARG A 229 -12.06 -21.72 11.18
CA ARG A 229 -12.71 -20.45 10.80
C ARG A 229 -11.67 -19.34 10.59
N MET A 230 -10.70 -19.21 11.50
CA MET A 230 -9.65 -18.19 11.43
C MET A 230 -8.70 -18.37 10.25
N LEU A 231 -8.50 -19.60 9.77
CA LEU A 231 -7.79 -19.88 8.51
C LEU A 231 -8.43 -19.19 7.30
N GLY A 232 -9.75 -19.01 7.29
CA GLY A 232 -10.47 -18.31 6.22
C GLY A 232 -10.14 -16.82 6.14
N TYR A 233 -9.59 -16.23 7.21
CA TYR A 233 -9.17 -14.81 7.23
C TYR A 233 -7.79 -14.59 6.65
N LEU A 234 -6.96 -15.63 6.56
CA LEU A 234 -5.60 -15.49 6.05
C LEU A 234 -5.63 -15.40 4.51
N PRO A 235 -4.87 -14.48 3.89
CA PRO A 235 -4.73 -14.46 2.44
C PRO A 235 -4.25 -15.83 1.97
N ALA A 236 -4.94 -16.43 1.01
CA ALA A 236 -4.67 -17.79 0.56
C ALA A 236 -3.27 -17.90 -0.07
N LEU A 237 -2.28 -18.27 0.74
CA LEU A 237 -0.96 -18.81 0.40
C LEU A 237 -0.39 -19.48 1.67
N ARG A 238 -1.08 -20.53 2.15
CA ARG A 238 -0.74 -21.30 3.37
C ARG A 238 0.74 -21.76 3.38
N SER A 239 1.32 -21.99 2.20
CA SER A 239 2.72 -22.38 2.03
C SER A 239 3.70 -21.30 2.51
N HIS A 240 3.40 -20.02 2.29
CA HIS A 240 4.33 -18.93 2.61
C HIS A 240 4.36 -18.61 4.10
N LEU A 241 3.21 -18.66 4.77
CA LEU A 241 3.12 -18.47 6.22
C LEU A 241 3.95 -19.50 7.00
N ARG A 242 3.97 -20.77 6.55
CA ARG A 242 4.80 -21.82 7.16
C ARG A 242 6.28 -21.46 7.14
N THR A 243 6.76 -20.76 6.11
CA THR A 243 8.16 -20.30 6.04
C THR A 243 8.49 -19.17 7.04
N LEU A 244 7.48 -18.53 7.61
CA LEU A 244 7.62 -17.46 8.61
C LEU A 244 7.51 -18.00 10.04
N TYR A 245 6.80 -19.11 10.24
CA TYR A 245 6.65 -19.75 11.55
C TYR A 245 7.93 -20.44 12.03
N GLY A 246 8.84 -20.79 11.12
CA GLY A 246 10.01 -21.60 11.45
C GLY A 246 9.64 -23.05 11.75
N THR A 247 10.38 -23.70 12.64
CA THR A 247 10.14 -25.09 13.03
C THR A 247 9.03 -25.16 14.07
N ILE A 248 7.83 -25.55 13.64
CA ILE A 248 6.67 -25.71 14.54
C ILE A 248 6.61 -27.15 15.04
N PRO A 249 6.37 -27.39 16.34
CA PRO A 249 6.09 -28.74 16.84
C PRO A 249 4.91 -29.39 16.10
N PRO A 250 4.98 -30.71 15.80
CA PRO A 250 3.87 -31.44 15.20
C PRO A 250 2.55 -31.22 15.98
N GLY A 251 1.44 -31.03 15.27
CA GLY A 251 0.11 -30.83 15.87
C GLY A 251 -0.22 -29.39 16.29
N ARG A 252 0.75 -28.48 16.42
CA ARG A 252 0.47 -27.09 16.87
C ARG A 252 0.12 -26.12 15.74
N ILE A 253 0.29 -26.51 14.47
CA ILE A 253 0.10 -25.60 13.33
C ILE A 253 -1.31 -24.96 13.26
N HIS A 254 -2.35 -25.65 13.75
CA HIS A 254 -3.72 -25.11 13.79
C HIS A 254 -3.82 -23.94 14.77
N TYR A 255 -3.20 -24.04 15.95
CA TYR A 255 -3.10 -22.95 16.92
C TYR A 255 -2.37 -21.73 16.35
N TRP A 256 -1.29 -21.95 15.58
CA TRP A 256 -0.56 -20.86 14.93
C TRP A 256 -1.40 -20.13 13.89
N HIS A 257 -2.09 -20.88 13.01
CA HIS A 257 -2.99 -20.28 12.04
C HIS A 257 -4.15 -19.54 12.70
N ALA A 258 -4.70 -20.09 13.78
CA ALA A 258 -5.75 -19.46 14.55
C ALA A 258 -5.34 -18.10 15.11
N ALA A 259 -4.19 -18.05 15.80
CA ALA A 259 -3.69 -16.84 16.41
C ALA A 259 -3.39 -15.74 15.37
N VAL A 260 -2.78 -16.11 14.23
CA VAL A 260 -2.53 -15.15 13.14
C VAL A 260 -3.83 -14.70 12.49
N GLY A 261 -4.80 -15.61 12.28
CA GLY A 261 -6.11 -15.28 11.72
C GLY A 261 -6.92 -14.37 12.63
N LEU A 262 -6.91 -14.62 13.93
CA LEU A 262 -7.54 -13.75 14.94
C LEU A 262 -6.89 -12.36 14.96
N SER A 263 -5.54 -12.31 14.98
CA SER A 263 -4.80 -11.06 14.90
C SER A 263 -5.15 -10.27 13.64
N ARG A 264 -5.26 -10.94 12.49
CA ARG A 264 -5.67 -10.30 11.24
C ARG A 264 -7.12 -9.81 11.30
N LEU A 265 -8.06 -10.61 11.80
CA LEU A 265 -9.47 -10.23 11.90
C LEU A 265 -9.64 -8.95 12.73
N LEU A 266 -9.03 -8.91 13.92
CA LEU A 266 -9.11 -7.74 14.79
C LEU A 266 -8.27 -6.57 14.25
N GLY A 267 -7.11 -6.85 13.67
CA GLY A 267 -6.28 -5.84 13.02
C GLY A 267 -7.01 -5.15 11.88
N ASP A 268 -7.74 -5.89 11.05
CA ASP A 268 -8.53 -5.36 9.95
C ASP A 268 -9.73 -4.55 10.44
N LEU A 269 -10.31 -4.92 11.59
CA LEU A 269 -11.37 -4.15 12.22
C LEU A 269 -10.89 -2.77 12.70
N VAL A 270 -9.61 -2.60 13.02
CA VAL A 270 -9.07 -1.36 13.60
C VAL A 270 -8.05 -0.64 12.72
N ALA A 271 -7.71 -1.17 11.54
CA ALA A 271 -6.67 -0.64 10.67
C ALA A 271 -6.96 0.79 10.19
N ASP A 272 -8.23 1.13 10.02
CA ASP A 272 -8.75 2.44 9.62
C ASP A 272 -9.29 3.25 10.81
N SER A 273 -9.05 2.83 12.06
CA SER A 273 -9.54 3.57 13.23
C SER A 273 -8.98 5.00 13.26
N PRO A 274 -9.84 6.03 13.32
CA PRO A 274 -9.42 7.43 13.41
C PRO A 274 -8.69 7.81 14.70
N GLY A 275 -8.73 6.94 15.72
CA GLY A 275 -8.06 7.21 16.99
C GLY A 275 -8.33 6.14 18.04
N ARG A 276 -7.79 6.36 19.24
CA ARG A 276 -7.85 5.41 20.37
C ARG A 276 -9.29 5.02 20.72
N ASN A 277 -10.17 6.00 20.90
CA ASN A 277 -11.54 5.75 21.34
C ASN A 277 -12.34 4.95 20.31
N TYR A 278 -12.09 5.14 19.01
CA TYR A 278 -12.64 4.29 17.95
C TYR A 278 -12.14 2.86 18.07
N THR A 279 -10.83 2.67 18.21
CA THR A 279 -10.23 1.34 18.35
C THR A 279 -10.81 0.60 19.55
N LEU A 280 -10.86 1.24 20.72
CA LEU A 280 -11.44 0.66 21.94
C LEU A 280 -12.90 0.25 21.74
N THR A 281 -13.71 1.18 21.21
CA THR A 281 -15.14 0.93 20.95
C THR A 281 -15.35 -0.23 19.98
N ARG A 282 -14.56 -0.29 18.90
CA ARG A 282 -14.63 -1.38 17.91
C ARG A 282 -14.22 -2.72 18.52
N LEU A 283 -13.17 -2.76 19.34
CA LEU A 283 -12.72 -3.98 20.01
C LEU A 283 -13.72 -4.48 21.04
N ARG A 284 -14.40 -3.58 21.79
CA ARG A 284 -15.49 -3.97 22.70
C ARG A 284 -16.70 -4.52 21.93
N GLY A 285 -17.04 -3.94 20.78
CA GLY A 285 -18.07 -4.48 19.89
C GLY A 285 -17.70 -5.87 19.35
N ALA A 286 -16.43 -6.08 18.98
CA ALA A 286 -15.93 -7.39 18.57
C ALA A 286 -16.03 -8.41 19.70
N GLN A 287 -15.59 -8.06 20.91
CA GLN A 287 -15.67 -8.94 22.09
C GLN A 287 -17.11 -9.42 22.33
N ALA A 288 -18.10 -8.54 22.25
CA ALA A 288 -19.51 -8.90 22.38
C ALA A 288 -20.02 -9.81 21.22
N ALA A 289 -19.51 -9.63 20.00
CA ALA A 289 -19.83 -10.54 18.90
C ALA A 289 -19.27 -11.94 19.16
N PHE A 290 -18.02 -12.04 19.60
CA PHE A 290 -17.36 -13.29 19.98
C PHE A 290 -18.14 -14.04 21.08
N GLU A 291 -18.59 -13.33 22.12
CA GLU A 291 -19.46 -13.87 23.17
C GLU A 291 -20.79 -14.42 22.64
N ARG A 292 -21.47 -13.67 21.76
CA ARG A 292 -22.71 -14.15 21.09
C ARG A 292 -22.51 -15.41 20.26
N HIS A 293 -21.29 -15.65 19.79
CA HIS A 293 -20.91 -16.86 19.06
C HIS A 293 -20.35 -17.98 19.97
N GLY A 294 -20.42 -17.83 21.30
CA GLY A 294 -19.95 -18.84 22.26
C GLY A 294 -18.43 -18.98 22.36
N VAL A 295 -17.69 -17.96 21.91
CA VAL A 295 -16.23 -17.95 21.89
C VAL A 295 -15.74 -16.72 22.64
N PRO A 296 -15.37 -16.82 23.93
CA PRO A 296 -14.92 -15.64 24.67
C PRO A 296 -13.59 -15.12 24.11
N LEU A 297 -13.58 -13.84 23.74
CA LEU A 297 -12.39 -13.10 23.33
C LEU A 297 -11.78 -12.38 24.54
N VAL A 298 -10.56 -12.77 24.90
CA VAL A 298 -9.80 -12.11 25.96
C VAL A 298 -9.01 -10.96 25.36
N LEU A 299 -9.40 -9.74 25.72
CA LEU A 299 -8.62 -8.54 25.48
C LEU A 299 -7.75 -8.22 26.70
N PRO A 300 -6.61 -7.53 26.53
CA PRO A 300 -5.75 -7.16 27.64
C PRO A 300 -6.46 -6.28 28.68
N PRO A 301 -6.20 -6.45 29.98
CA PRO A 301 -6.91 -5.74 31.05
C PRO A 301 -6.65 -4.24 31.08
N HIS A 302 -5.51 -3.78 30.54
CA HIS A 302 -5.14 -2.36 30.49
C HIS A 302 -5.14 -1.80 29.07
N LEU A 303 -6.02 -2.31 28.21
CA LEU A 303 -6.09 -1.96 26.78
C LEU A 303 -6.10 -0.44 26.53
N ASN A 304 -6.79 0.32 27.39
CA ASN A 304 -6.86 1.78 27.33
C ASN A 304 -5.52 2.50 27.50
N HIS A 305 -4.51 1.83 28.05
CA HIS A 305 -3.15 2.33 28.25
C HIS A 305 -2.14 1.67 27.32
N MET A 306 -2.57 0.64 26.58
CA MET A 306 -1.72 -0.06 25.62
C MET A 306 -1.48 0.77 24.36
N VAL A 307 -0.56 0.25 23.55
CA VAL A 307 -0.05 0.87 22.34
C VAL A 307 -0.14 -0.10 21.17
N GLY A 308 0.20 0.35 19.97
CA GLY A 308 0.13 -0.43 18.74
C GLY A 308 -0.98 0.03 17.80
N VAL A 309 -1.32 -0.81 16.82
CA VAL A 309 -2.27 -0.52 15.73
C VAL A 309 -3.58 0.03 16.30
N GLY A 310 -3.97 1.23 15.85
CA GLY A 310 -5.19 1.92 16.25
C GLY A 310 -5.15 2.65 17.60
N LEU A 311 -4.15 2.40 18.48
CA LEU A 311 -4.08 2.99 19.82
C LEU A 311 -3.02 4.09 19.98
N THR A 312 -1.85 3.93 19.36
CA THR A 312 -0.77 4.95 19.38
C THR A 312 -0.30 5.35 18.00
N THR A 313 -1.00 4.88 16.97
CA THR A 313 -0.68 5.16 15.58
C THR A 313 -1.24 6.49 15.17
N THR A 314 -0.57 7.14 14.22
CA THR A 314 -1.16 8.30 13.55
C THR A 314 -2.24 7.77 12.60
N PRO A 315 -3.47 8.32 12.62
CA PRO A 315 -4.52 7.91 11.69
C PRO A 315 -4.01 8.02 10.27
N ILE A 316 -4.12 6.93 9.50
CA ILE A 316 -3.70 6.94 8.10
C ILE A 316 -4.88 7.41 7.27
N THR A 317 -4.91 8.71 7.01
CA THR A 317 -5.88 9.32 6.11
C THR A 317 -5.35 9.38 4.68
N GLU A 318 -6.26 9.47 3.71
CA GLU A 318 -5.91 9.72 2.30
C GLU A 318 -5.05 10.98 2.16
N GLN A 319 -5.30 12.01 2.97
CA GLN A 319 -4.53 13.25 2.95
C GLN A 319 -3.07 13.04 3.42
N ILE A 320 -2.84 12.20 4.43
CA ILE A 320 -1.48 11.88 4.89
C ILE A 320 -0.75 11.05 3.82
N ILE A 321 -1.41 10.05 3.26
CA ILE A 321 -0.83 9.21 2.20
C ILE A 321 -0.52 10.04 0.97
N THR A 322 -1.45 10.89 0.53
CA THR A 322 -1.24 11.79 -0.61
C THR A 322 -0.02 12.67 -0.37
N ARG A 323 0.15 13.26 0.83
CA ARG A 323 1.34 14.05 1.16
C ARG A 323 2.63 13.23 1.14
N ILE A 324 2.61 12.01 1.70
CA ILE A 324 3.79 11.13 1.67
C ILE A 324 4.14 10.80 0.22
N ARG A 325 3.15 10.40 -0.57
CA ARG A 325 3.31 10.08 -1.99
C ARG A 325 3.89 11.27 -2.75
N THR A 326 3.28 12.44 -2.66
CA THR A 326 3.72 13.61 -3.44
C THR A 326 5.08 14.14 -3.01
N GLN A 327 5.53 13.90 -1.78
CA GLN A 327 6.79 14.46 -1.30
C GLN A 327 7.94 13.44 -1.23
N VAL A 328 7.67 12.16 -1.48
CA VAL A 328 8.67 11.09 -1.37
C VAL A 328 8.66 10.25 -2.64
N ALA A 329 9.62 10.52 -3.53
CA ALA A 329 9.70 9.82 -4.81
C ALA A 329 10.21 8.37 -4.66
N ASN A 330 11.02 8.05 -3.64
CA ASN A 330 11.47 6.69 -3.40
C ASN A 330 10.33 5.83 -2.81
N PRO A 331 9.83 4.78 -3.52
CA PRO A 331 8.69 3.98 -3.05
C PRO A 331 8.96 3.29 -1.72
N ALA A 332 10.15 2.72 -1.54
CA ALA A 332 10.53 2.04 -0.30
C ALA A 332 10.62 3.00 0.90
N HIS A 333 11.01 4.26 0.67
CA HIS A 333 11.05 5.29 1.70
C HIS A 333 9.66 5.78 2.08
N ALA A 334 8.80 6.04 1.08
CA ALA A 334 7.40 6.41 1.29
C ALA A 334 6.65 5.33 2.10
N ALA A 335 6.82 4.08 1.68
CA ALA A 335 6.27 2.90 2.32
C ALA A 335 6.78 2.67 3.75
N ALA A 336 8.08 2.88 4.00
CA ALA A 336 8.66 2.78 5.34
C ALA A 336 8.08 3.83 6.28
N LEU A 337 7.90 5.07 5.81
CA LEU A 337 7.27 6.14 6.58
C LEU A 337 5.80 5.80 6.90
N ALA A 338 5.02 5.37 5.92
CA ALA A 338 3.64 4.94 6.14
C ALA A 338 3.57 3.80 7.16
N THR A 339 4.42 2.77 7.01
CA THR A 339 4.51 1.64 7.96
C THR A 339 4.81 2.11 9.37
N LEU A 340 5.77 3.02 9.53
CA LEU A 340 6.09 3.60 10.83
C LEU A 340 4.87 4.26 11.49
N LEU A 341 4.08 5.02 10.72
CA LEU A 341 2.91 5.74 11.21
C LEU A 341 1.79 4.80 11.70
N PHE A 342 1.48 3.73 10.97
CA PHE A 342 0.38 2.81 11.33
C PHE A 342 0.78 1.62 12.20
N THR A 343 2.06 1.43 12.48
CA THR A 343 2.53 0.33 13.34
C THR A 343 3.20 0.81 14.62
N GLY A 344 3.78 2.02 14.62
CA GLY A 344 4.62 2.49 15.72
C GLY A 344 5.91 1.71 15.91
N THR A 345 6.35 0.97 14.88
CA THR A 345 7.52 0.09 14.95
C THR A 345 8.85 0.86 15.06
N THR A 346 9.91 0.19 15.49
CA THR A 346 11.25 0.77 15.54
C THR A 346 11.93 0.82 14.17
N TYR A 347 12.90 1.73 14.00
CA TYR A 347 13.77 1.73 12.81
C TYR A 347 14.50 0.41 12.59
N ARG A 348 14.85 -0.30 13.68
CA ARG A 348 15.47 -1.62 13.61
C ARG A 348 14.53 -2.64 12.99
N GLU A 349 13.28 -2.69 13.44
CA GLU A 349 12.27 -3.60 12.89
C GLU A 349 11.98 -3.30 11.42
N LEU A 350 11.83 -2.02 11.03
CA LEU A 350 11.67 -1.64 9.62
C LEU A 350 12.86 -2.07 8.76
N ASN A 351 14.08 -1.89 9.27
CA ASN A 351 15.30 -2.22 8.53
C ASN A 351 15.46 -3.73 8.26
N PHE A 352 14.90 -4.58 9.12
CA PHE A 352 14.95 -6.03 8.95
C PHE A 352 13.66 -6.63 8.38
N LEU A 353 12.66 -5.81 8.05
CA LEU A 353 11.39 -6.28 7.52
C LEU A 353 11.61 -6.98 6.16
N PRO A 354 11.35 -8.29 6.04
CA PRO A 354 11.61 -9.00 4.81
C PRO A 354 10.52 -8.70 3.77
N ARG A 355 10.85 -8.71 2.47
CA ARG A 355 9.89 -8.50 1.37
C ARG A 355 8.75 -9.52 1.42
N ARG A 356 9.07 -10.78 1.74
CA ARG A 356 8.10 -11.87 1.94
C ARG A 356 7.15 -11.68 3.14
N ALA A 357 7.38 -10.67 4.00
CA ALA A 357 6.44 -10.34 5.06
C ALA A 357 5.15 -9.72 4.51
N LEU A 358 5.21 -9.07 3.35
CA LEU A 358 4.04 -8.51 2.69
C LEU A 358 3.24 -9.64 2.03
N ILE A 359 2.08 -9.94 2.62
CA ILE A 359 1.15 -10.97 2.17
C ILE A 359 -0.20 -10.29 1.91
N GLY A 360 -0.46 -9.97 0.64
CA GLY A 360 -1.63 -9.18 0.26
C GLY A 360 -1.63 -7.82 0.95
N ASP A 361 -2.64 -7.58 1.79
CA ASP A 361 -2.84 -6.36 2.58
C ASP A 361 -2.37 -6.49 4.04
N THR A 362 -1.45 -7.42 4.34
CA THR A 362 -0.93 -7.60 5.70
C THR A 362 0.57 -7.84 5.72
N LEU A 363 1.23 -7.28 6.73
CA LEU A 363 2.61 -7.57 7.07
C LEU A 363 2.64 -8.65 8.16
N VAL A 364 3.24 -9.80 7.86
CA VAL A 364 3.45 -10.90 8.81
C VAL A 364 4.94 -11.19 8.90
N PHE A 365 5.54 -11.04 10.08
CA PHE A 365 6.96 -11.34 10.23
C PHE A 365 7.34 -11.73 11.66
N PRO A 366 8.38 -12.58 11.82
CA PRO A 366 9.01 -12.80 13.11
C PRO A 366 9.65 -11.49 13.60
N GLY A 367 9.46 -11.13 14.87
CA GLY A 367 10.24 -10.04 15.47
C GLY A 367 11.76 -10.32 15.44
N THR A 368 12.56 -9.52 16.13
CA THR A 368 14.03 -9.75 16.18
C THR A 368 14.45 -10.93 17.05
N ARG A 369 13.49 -11.70 17.60
CA ARG A 369 13.72 -12.84 18.50
C ARG A 369 13.28 -14.13 17.81
N ARG A 370 13.76 -15.26 18.33
CA ARG A 370 13.27 -16.59 17.94
C ARG A 370 11.75 -16.63 18.14
N VAL A 371 11.06 -17.30 17.23
CA VAL A 371 9.60 -17.46 17.26
C VAL A 371 9.31 -18.78 17.96
N ASP A 372 8.92 -18.69 19.22
CA ASP A 372 8.62 -19.86 20.07
C ASP A 372 7.10 -19.95 20.35
N HIS A 373 6.39 -18.83 20.26
CA HIS A 373 4.93 -18.72 20.40
C HIS A 373 4.31 -17.90 19.24
N PRO A 374 3.05 -18.14 18.81
CA PRO A 374 2.43 -17.32 17.78
C PRO A 374 2.32 -15.84 18.13
N ALA A 375 2.26 -15.49 19.42
CA ALA A 375 2.34 -14.11 19.89
C ALA A 375 3.67 -13.43 19.50
N ASP A 376 4.72 -14.19 19.21
CA ASP A 376 6.00 -13.65 18.74
C ASP A 376 5.93 -13.10 17.31
N LEU A 377 4.93 -13.52 16.53
CA LEU A 377 4.68 -12.98 15.20
C LEU A 377 4.05 -11.60 15.30
N ARG A 378 4.54 -10.67 14.48
CA ARG A 378 3.88 -9.39 14.27
C ARG A 378 2.96 -9.51 13.06
N VAL A 379 1.67 -9.23 13.28
CA VAL A 379 0.63 -9.20 12.24
C VAL A 379 0.08 -7.79 12.18
N TRP A 380 0.35 -7.08 11.09
CA TRP A 380 -0.13 -5.72 10.88
C TRP A 380 -0.95 -5.65 9.61
N VAL A 381 -2.25 -5.40 9.76
CA VAL A 381 -3.12 -5.14 8.62
C VAL A 381 -2.84 -3.74 8.10
N ILE A 382 -2.62 -3.65 6.79
CA ILE A 382 -2.27 -2.41 6.12
C ILE A 382 -3.55 -1.58 5.92
N PRO A 383 -3.62 -0.36 6.46
CA PRO A 383 -4.74 0.55 6.22
C PRO A 383 -4.94 0.74 4.71
N PRO A 384 -6.18 0.70 4.18
CA PRO A 384 -6.44 0.79 2.75
C PRO A 384 -5.68 1.91 2.02
N PRO A 385 -5.61 3.15 2.56
CA PRO A 385 -4.86 4.23 1.90
C PRO A 385 -3.36 3.94 1.77
N ALA A 386 -2.75 3.18 2.69
CA ALA A 386 -1.31 2.88 2.65
C ALA A 386 -0.93 1.72 1.71
N ARG A 387 -1.90 0.92 1.25
CA ARG A 387 -1.64 -0.29 0.44
C ARG A 387 -0.87 0.00 -0.85
N PRO A 388 -1.21 1.04 -1.64
CA PRO A 388 -0.48 1.35 -2.87
C PRO A 388 1.01 1.64 -2.62
N LEU A 389 1.35 2.32 -1.52
CA LEU A 389 2.75 2.61 -1.17
C LEU A 389 3.53 1.32 -0.89
N LEU A 390 2.98 0.38 -0.12
CA LEU A 390 3.66 -0.89 0.17
C LEU A 390 3.79 -1.77 -1.08
N HIS A 391 2.78 -1.77 -1.95
CA HIS A 391 2.86 -2.49 -3.22
C HIS A 391 3.96 -1.90 -4.12
N ALA A 392 4.01 -0.57 -4.27
CA ALA A 392 5.07 0.10 -5.01
C ALA A 392 6.46 -0.18 -4.42
N ALA A 393 6.61 -0.21 -3.10
CA ALA A 393 7.87 -0.60 -2.46
C ALA A 393 8.30 -2.03 -2.77
N ALA A 394 7.38 -2.99 -2.76
CA ALA A 394 7.68 -4.37 -3.10
C ALA A 394 8.16 -4.51 -4.56
N LEU A 395 7.46 -3.86 -5.49
CA LEU A 395 7.84 -3.80 -6.91
C LEU A 395 9.19 -3.11 -7.12
N PHE A 396 9.44 -2.02 -6.39
CA PHE A 396 10.70 -1.29 -6.43
C PHE A 396 11.89 -2.19 -6.05
N GLN A 397 11.75 -3.00 -4.98
CA GLN A 397 12.82 -3.91 -4.57
C GLN A 397 12.96 -5.13 -5.49
N GLU A 398 11.87 -5.58 -6.11
CA GLU A 398 11.88 -6.66 -7.10
C GLU A 398 12.63 -6.27 -8.37
N ALA A 399 12.48 -5.03 -8.82
CA ALA A 399 13.16 -4.50 -10.00
C ALA A 399 14.68 -4.23 -9.81
N ARG A 400 15.30 -4.68 -8.71
CA ARG A 400 16.75 -4.52 -8.49
C ARG A 400 17.54 -5.48 -9.37
N THR A 401 18.67 -4.99 -9.88
CA THR A 401 19.69 -5.85 -10.50
C THR A 401 20.27 -6.85 -9.51
N VAL A 402 20.51 -6.42 -8.27
CA VAL A 402 20.91 -7.29 -7.15
C VAL A 402 19.70 -7.48 -6.22
N PRO A 403 19.11 -8.69 -6.19
CA PRO A 403 17.94 -8.97 -5.36
C PRO A 403 18.21 -8.66 -3.89
N THR A 404 17.20 -8.11 -3.22
CA THR A 404 17.22 -7.91 -1.76
C THR A 404 16.06 -8.63 -1.12
N ALA A 405 16.33 -9.27 0.02
CA ALA A 405 15.29 -9.89 0.84
C ALA A 405 14.54 -8.87 1.70
N ARG A 406 15.00 -7.62 1.82
CA ARG A 406 14.42 -6.58 2.69
C ARG A 406 13.45 -5.68 1.93
N LEU A 407 12.28 -5.43 2.50
CA LEU A 407 11.24 -4.57 1.88
C LEU A 407 11.69 -3.11 1.80
N PHE A 408 12.38 -2.61 2.83
CA PHE A 408 12.83 -1.22 2.93
C PHE A 408 14.35 -1.07 2.81
N ALA A 409 14.98 -1.93 2.00
CA ALA A 409 16.42 -1.84 1.71
C ALA A 409 16.79 -0.42 1.26
N ASP A 410 17.85 0.13 1.85
CA ASP A 410 18.43 1.47 1.59
C ASP A 410 17.51 2.68 1.89
N ALA A 411 16.24 2.42 2.25
CA ALA A 411 15.26 3.45 2.52
C ALA A 411 15.40 4.06 3.91
N ILE A 412 15.69 3.25 4.94
CA ILE A 412 15.72 3.74 6.33
C ILE A 412 16.89 4.70 6.57
N GLY A 413 18.05 4.42 5.95
CA GLY A 413 19.27 5.24 6.05
C GLY A 413 19.86 5.33 7.45
N PRO A 414 20.90 6.17 7.66
CA PRO A 414 21.40 6.51 8.99
C PRO A 414 20.30 7.19 9.83
N VAL A 415 20.41 7.12 11.16
CA VAL A 415 19.42 7.63 12.10
C VAL A 415 18.99 9.06 11.73
N GLY A 416 17.69 9.26 11.49
CA GLY A 416 17.10 10.59 11.28
C GLY A 416 16.61 10.91 9.87
N ARG A 417 16.85 10.06 8.86
CA ARG A 417 16.26 10.28 7.51
C ARG A 417 14.73 10.28 7.56
N LEU A 418 14.10 9.23 8.09
CA LEU A 418 12.64 9.17 8.24
C LEU A 418 12.08 10.30 9.10
N ASN A 419 12.79 10.75 10.15
CA ASN A 419 12.39 11.93 10.95
C ASN A 419 12.36 13.22 10.12
N ARG A 420 13.26 13.36 9.14
CA ARG A 420 13.31 14.52 8.25
C ARG A 420 12.15 14.48 7.26
N THR A 421 11.93 13.33 6.65
CA THR A 421 10.82 13.10 5.72
C THR A 421 9.47 13.27 6.39
N ALA A 422 9.28 12.74 7.60
CA ALA A 422 8.07 12.92 8.38
C ALA A 422 7.76 14.41 8.62
N ARG A 423 8.77 15.24 8.90
CA ARG A 423 8.61 16.70 9.04
C ARG A 423 8.16 17.36 7.74
N VAL A 424 8.74 16.97 6.60
CA VAL A 424 8.37 17.47 5.28
C VAL A 424 6.90 17.11 4.96
N CYS A 425 6.51 15.86 5.22
CA CYS A 425 5.13 15.37 5.08
C CYS A 425 4.15 15.92 6.12
N ARG A 426 4.63 16.72 7.09
CA ARG A 426 3.86 17.19 8.25
C ARG A 426 3.14 16.03 8.94
N ALA A 427 3.85 14.91 9.07
CA ALA A 427 3.40 13.71 9.73
C ALA A 427 4.06 13.65 11.12
N ARG A 428 3.23 13.51 12.16
CA ARG A 428 3.71 13.28 13.52
C ARG A 428 4.06 11.80 13.66
N LEU A 429 5.33 11.50 13.94
CA LEU A 429 5.73 10.13 14.22
C LEU A 429 5.21 9.70 15.60
N PRO A 430 4.72 8.45 15.72
CA PRO A 430 4.30 7.91 17.00
C PRO A 430 5.49 7.83 17.96
N GLY A 431 5.26 8.18 19.23
CA GLY A 431 6.27 8.05 20.27
C GLY A 431 6.64 6.59 20.51
N LEU A 432 7.92 6.30 20.69
CA LEU A 432 8.38 4.97 21.10
C LEU A 432 7.95 4.72 22.55
N HIS A 433 7.01 3.80 22.75
CA HIS A 433 6.55 3.43 24.08
C HIS A 433 7.23 2.13 24.56
N PRO A 434 7.53 1.97 25.87
CA PRO A 434 8.10 0.72 26.40
C PRO A 434 7.23 -0.52 26.10
N TRP A 435 5.91 -0.32 26.02
CA TRP A 435 4.91 -1.37 25.77
C TRP A 435 4.60 -1.61 24.28
N ARG A 436 5.47 -1.13 23.37
CA ARG A 436 5.31 -1.15 21.89
C ARG A 436 5.03 -2.51 21.26
N GLU A 437 5.22 -3.60 21.99
CA GLU A 437 4.88 -4.94 21.50
C GLU A 437 3.37 -5.09 21.21
N GLY A 438 2.56 -4.17 21.72
CA GLY A 438 1.21 -3.92 21.24
C GLY A 438 0.16 -4.81 21.89
N TRP A 439 -1.08 -4.34 21.89
CA TRP A 439 -2.21 -5.08 22.47
C TRP A 439 -2.52 -6.39 21.72
N ILE A 440 -2.25 -6.43 20.41
CA ILE A 440 -2.61 -7.55 19.54
C ILE A 440 -1.86 -8.85 19.87
N ARG A 441 -0.69 -8.77 20.54
CA ARG A 441 0.07 -9.95 20.98
C ARG A 441 -0.50 -10.64 22.21
N HIS A 442 -1.34 -9.92 22.95
CA HIS A 442 -1.88 -10.34 24.23
C HIS A 442 -3.34 -10.77 24.12
N ILE A 443 -3.84 -10.93 22.88
CA ILE A 443 -5.18 -11.44 22.62
C ILE A 443 -5.15 -12.96 22.69
N ALA A 444 -6.21 -13.52 23.26
CA ALA A 444 -6.46 -14.95 23.23
C ALA A 444 -7.96 -15.20 23.04
N ALA A 445 -8.30 -16.32 22.43
CA ALA A 445 -9.66 -16.85 22.49
C ALA A 445 -9.58 -18.20 23.21
N LEU A 446 -10.42 -18.41 24.23
CA LEU A 446 -10.27 -19.55 25.15
C LEU A 446 -10.48 -20.91 24.46
N ASN A 447 -11.05 -20.94 23.26
CA ASN A 447 -11.24 -22.16 22.46
C ASN A 447 -10.07 -22.45 21.49
N LEU A 448 -8.98 -21.67 21.54
CA LEU A 448 -7.83 -21.86 20.64
C LEU A 448 -6.76 -22.78 21.20
N ASP A 449 -6.68 -22.96 22.52
CA ASP A 449 -5.59 -23.71 23.13
C ASP A 449 -5.94 -25.21 23.17
N PRO A 450 -5.24 -26.08 22.42
CA PRO A 450 -5.51 -27.53 22.46
C PRO A 450 -4.91 -28.21 23.71
N GLY A 451 -4.56 -27.45 24.75
CA GLY A 451 -4.10 -27.96 26.03
C GLY A 451 -2.95 -27.12 26.61
N GLN A 452 -3.28 -26.30 27.61
CA GLN A 452 -2.41 -26.22 28.78
C GLN A 452 -2.86 -27.31 29.76
N PRO A 453 -1.92 -27.99 30.47
CA PRO A 453 -2.29 -28.79 31.64
C PRO A 453 -3.01 -27.96 32.70
#